data_AF-A0A8I2K4T7-F1
#
_entry.id   AF-A0A8I2K4T7-F1
#
_cell.length_a   1.000
_cell.length_b   1.000
_cell.length_c   1.000
_cell.angle_alpha   90.00
_cell.angle_beta   90.00
_cell.angle_gamma   90.00
#
_symmetry.space_group_name_H-M   'P 1'
#
loop_
_entity.id
_entity.type
_entity.pdbx_description
1 polymer ?
#
loop_
_entity_poly.entity_id
_entity_poly.type
_entity_poly.pdbx_seq_one_letter_code
_entity_poly.pdbx_strand_id
1 'polypeptide(L)'
;MKKAAAIVTDKGGRTSHAAIVSRELGIPCVVGTDKATKALVNGRTIITVNGAEGKVYKGALSQTRLAVIEFVEKKKEEQVKPLKTATKVFVNLGEKELVNEIADRYVDGIGLLRAEFMMAEIGTHPAKIIKEKRQKT
;
A
#
# COMPACT_ATOMS: atom_id res chain seq x y z
N MET A 1 -5.40 6.72 4.03
CA MET A 1 -5.41 5.58 3.08
C MET A 1 -5.52 4.23 3.81
N LYS A 2 -4.80 4.01 4.92
CA LYS A 2 -4.84 2.77 5.75
C LYS A 2 -6.23 2.15 6.05
N LYS A 3 -7.31 2.95 6.15
CA LYS A 3 -8.67 2.44 6.42
C LYS A 3 -9.45 1.97 5.18
N ALA A 4 -8.95 2.25 3.98
CA ALA A 4 -9.66 1.95 2.74
C ALA A 4 -9.38 0.52 2.27
N ALA A 5 -10.41 -0.20 1.84
CA ALA A 5 -10.27 -1.55 1.28
C ALA A 5 -9.62 -1.56 -0.12
N ALA A 6 -9.77 -0.47 -0.87
CA ALA A 6 -9.13 -0.26 -2.17
C ALA A 6 -9.11 1.24 -2.49
N ILE A 7 -8.26 1.64 -3.44
CA ILE A 7 -8.15 3.02 -3.93
C ILE A 7 -8.43 3.04 -5.43
N VAL A 8 -9.33 3.93 -5.86
CA VAL A 8 -9.61 4.17 -7.28
C VAL A 8 -9.54 5.67 -7.54
N THR A 9 -8.74 6.10 -8.52
CA THR A 9 -8.60 7.53 -8.87
C THR A 9 -8.84 7.78 -10.35
N ASP A 10 -9.45 8.92 -10.67
CA ASP A 10 -9.63 9.36 -12.07
C ASP A 10 -8.30 9.75 -12.70
N LYS A 11 -7.42 10.39 -11.93
CA LYS A 11 -6.12 10.90 -12.40
C LYS A 11 -4.95 10.15 -11.74
N GLY A 12 -3.81 10.16 -12.41
CA GLY A 12 -2.56 9.59 -11.93
C GLY A 12 -2.10 8.42 -12.79
N GLY A 13 -0.78 8.22 -12.86
CA GLY A 13 -0.15 7.09 -13.54
C GLY A 13 0.41 6.05 -12.58
N ARG A 14 1.03 5.01 -13.13
CA ARG A 14 1.66 3.90 -12.37
C ARG A 14 2.70 4.35 -11.34
N THR A 15 3.29 5.53 -11.54
CA THR A 15 4.31 6.20 -10.69
C THR A 15 3.74 7.34 -9.83
N SER A 16 2.42 7.53 -9.83
CA SER A 16 1.78 8.54 -8.99
C SER A 16 1.89 8.19 -7.51
N HIS A 17 1.76 9.21 -6.65
CA HIS A 17 1.76 9.03 -5.20
C HIS A 17 0.72 8.00 -4.74
N ALA A 18 -0.50 8.05 -5.30
CA ALA A 18 -1.55 7.08 -5.00
C ALA A 18 -1.11 5.65 -5.32
N ALA A 19 -0.48 5.42 -6.47
CA ALA A 19 -0.04 4.10 -6.89
C ALA A 19 1.15 3.58 -6.06
N ILE A 20 2.11 4.44 -5.71
CA ILE A 20 3.29 4.05 -4.91
C ILE A 20 2.86 3.71 -3.48
N VAL A 21 2.14 4.61 -2.83
CA VAL A 21 1.68 4.43 -1.44
C VAL A 21 0.76 3.22 -1.31
N SER A 22 -0.11 2.97 -2.29
CA SER A 22 -1.00 1.81 -2.22
C SER A 22 -0.23 0.49 -2.25
N ARG A 23 0.88 0.41 -3.01
CA ARG A 23 1.76 -0.78 -3.00
C ARG A 23 2.48 -0.95 -1.67
N GLU A 24 2.96 0.14 -1.08
CA GLU A 24 3.61 0.13 0.24
C GLU A 24 2.63 -0.33 1.33
N LEU A 25 1.35 0.06 1.23
CA LEU A 25 0.30 -0.32 2.19
C LEU A 25 -0.36 -1.68 1.90
N GLY A 26 -0.01 -2.35 0.80
CA GLY A 26 -0.68 -3.59 0.37
C GLY A 26 -2.15 -3.41 -0.01
N ILE A 27 -2.56 -2.18 -0.37
CA ILE A 27 -3.95 -1.86 -0.72
C ILE A 27 -4.13 -1.95 -2.25
N PRO A 28 -5.13 -2.70 -2.76
CA PRO A 28 -5.46 -2.72 -4.18
C PRO A 28 -5.74 -1.31 -4.72
N CYS A 29 -5.11 -0.95 -5.84
CA CYS A 29 -5.20 0.39 -6.38
C CYS A 29 -5.30 0.41 -7.90
N VAL A 30 -6.23 1.22 -8.42
CA VAL A 30 -6.41 1.52 -9.83
C VAL A 30 -6.41 3.03 -10.02
N VAL A 31 -5.49 3.55 -10.83
CA VAL A 31 -5.32 4.98 -11.08
C VAL A 31 -5.53 5.29 -12.56
N GLY A 32 -5.93 6.52 -12.88
CA GLY A 32 -6.10 6.94 -14.27
C GLY A 32 -7.38 6.41 -14.92
N THR A 33 -8.48 6.33 -14.15
CA THR A 33 -9.76 5.80 -14.65
C THR A 33 -10.61 6.82 -15.41
N ASP A 34 -10.27 8.11 -15.37
CA ASP A 34 -10.96 9.28 -15.95
C ASP A 34 -12.43 9.51 -15.56
N LYS A 35 -13.18 8.47 -15.20
CA LYS A 35 -14.63 8.48 -14.99
C LYS A 35 -15.11 7.74 -13.74
N ALA A 36 -14.22 7.21 -12.91
CA ALA A 36 -14.62 6.46 -11.73
C ALA A 36 -15.46 7.31 -10.76
N THR A 37 -15.09 8.57 -10.51
CA THR A 37 -15.86 9.43 -9.59
C THR A 37 -17.27 9.75 -10.10
N LYS A 38 -17.48 9.70 -11.42
CA LYS A 38 -18.80 9.89 -12.04
C LYS A 38 -19.63 8.61 -12.00
N ALA A 39 -18.99 7.45 -12.12
CA ALA A 39 -19.65 6.15 -12.14
C ALA A 39 -19.95 5.59 -10.74
N LEU A 40 -19.14 5.94 -9.74
CA LEU A 40 -19.23 5.43 -8.37
C LEU A 40 -19.96 6.44 -7.48
N VAL A 41 -21.15 6.05 -7.02
CA VAL A 41 -21.96 6.88 -6.11
C VAL A 41 -21.65 6.51 -4.66
N ASN A 42 -21.28 7.51 -3.87
CA ASN A 42 -20.96 7.38 -2.45
C ASN A 42 -22.09 6.70 -1.66
N GLY A 43 -21.70 5.77 -0.77
CA GLY A 43 -22.62 5.06 0.14
C GLY A 43 -23.60 4.08 -0.52
N ARG A 44 -23.62 3.97 -1.86
CA ARG A 44 -24.55 3.11 -2.59
C ARG A 44 -23.86 2.09 -3.49
N THR A 45 -22.61 2.33 -3.87
CA THR A 45 -21.89 1.49 -4.83
C THR A 45 -20.94 0.56 -4.11
N ILE A 46 -21.22 -0.74 -4.16
CA ILE A 46 -20.29 -1.79 -3.75
C ILE A 46 -19.47 -2.17 -4.99
N ILE A 47 -18.16 -2.25 -4.84
CA ILE A 47 -17.24 -2.61 -5.92
C ILE A 47 -16.21 -3.64 -5.46
N THR A 48 -15.68 -4.36 -6.44
CA THR A 48 -14.51 -5.22 -6.30
C THR A 48 -13.39 -4.63 -7.15
N VAL A 49 -12.19 -4.52 -6.60
CA VAL A 49 -11.04 -3.91 -7.29
C VAL A 49 -9.96 -4.97 -7.49
N ASN A 50 -9.56 -5.19 -8.75
CA ASN A 50 -8.37 -5.96 -9.09
C ASN A 50 -7.24 -4.99 -9.47
N GLY A 51 -6.32 -4.74 -8.51
CA GLY A 51 -5.17 -3.85 -8.70
C GLY A 51 -4.09 -4.41 -9.64
N ALA A 52 -4.02 -5.73 -9.84
CA ALA A 52 -3.03 -6.36 -10.72
C ALA A 52 -3.38 -6.17 -12.20
N GLU A 53 -4.66 -6.29 -12.54
CA GLU A 53 -5.16 -6.09 -13.90
C GLU A 53 -5.64 -4.66 -14.19
N GLY A 54 -5.74 -3.81 -13.16
CA GLY A 54 -6.29 -2.46 -13.31
C GLY A 54 -7.81 -2.42 -13.54
N LYS A 55 -8.54 -3.44 -13.07
CA LYS A 55 -9.98 -3.60 -13.35
C LYS A 55 -10.83 -3.32 -12.11
N VAL A 56 -11.98 -2.70 -12.32
CA VAL A 56 -12.98 -2.41 -11.27
C VAL A 56 -14.31 -3.03 -11.69
N TYR A 57 -14.90 -3.84 -10.81
CA TYR A 57 -16.15 -4.54 -11.03
C TYR A 57 -17.22 -4.03 -10.09
N LYS A 58 -18.48 -4.01 -10.54
CA LYS A 58 -19.64 -3.71 -9.71
C LYS A 58 -20.01 -4.93 -8.86
N GLY A 59 -20.34 -4.71 -7.60
CA GLY A 59 -20.69 -5.75 -6.63
C GLY A 59 -19.49 -6.25 -5.83
N ALA A 60 -19.79 -6.96 -4.73
CA ALA A 60 -18.79 -7.64 -3.91
C ALA A 60 -18.57 -9.07 -4.41
N LEU A 61 -17.33 -9.55 -4.34
CA LEU A 61 -17.07 -10.98 -4.39
C LEU A 61 -17.66 -11.67 -3.16
N SER A 62 -18.20 -12.87 -3.35
CA SER A 62 -18.58 -13.74 -2.25
C SER A 62 -17.37 -14.07 -1.38
N GLN A 63 -17.54 -14.17 -0.06
CA GLN A 63 -16.49 -14.55 0.90
C GLN A 63 -15.70 -15.79 0.46
N THR A 64 -16.40 -16.79 -0.08
CA THR A 64 -15.80 -18.04 -0.59
C THR A 64 -14.83 -17.80 -1.75
N ARG A 65 -15.13 -16.87 -2.67
CA ARG A 65 -14.22 -16.52 -3.77
C ARG A 65 -12.99 -15.76 -3.28
N LEU A 66 -13.15 -14.87 -2.32
CA LEU A 66 -12.01 -14.15 -1.71
C LEU A 66 -11.06 -15.13 -1.01
N ALA A 67 -11.61 -16.06 -0.23
CA ALA A 67 -10.82 -17.10 0.43
C ALA A 67 -10.08 -18.02 -0.56
N VAL A 68 -10.70 -18.36 -1.69
CA VAL A 68 -10.03 -19.14 -2.75
C VAL A 68 -8.86 -18.37 -3.36
N ILE A 69 -9.01 -17.06 -3.61
CA ILE A 69 -7.93 -16.22 -4.16
C ILE A 69 -6.76 -16.14 -3.17
N GLU A 70 -7.03 -15.86 -1.90
CA GLU A 70 -6.00 -15.81 -0.85
C GLU A 70 -5.27 -17.14 -0.68
N PHE A 71 -5.99 -18.27 -0.75
CA PHE A 71 -5.41 -19.60 -0.66
C PHE A 71 -4.48 -19.91 -1.83
N VAL A 72 -4.87 -19.53 -3.06
CA VAL A 72 -4.04 -19.72 -4.26
C VAL A 72 -2.79 -18.85 -4.23
N GLU A 73 -2.88 -17.61 -3.73
CA GLU A 73 -1.71 -16.72 -3.58
C GLU A 73 -0.74 -17.24 -2.52
N LYS A 74 -1.22 -17.68 -1.35
CA LYS A 74 -0.37 -18.30 -0.31
C LYS A 74 0.33 -19.57 -0.79
N LYS A 75 -0.32 -20.37 -1.64
CA LYS A 75 0.31 -21.56 -2.25
C LYS A 75 1.41 -21.21 -3.25
N LYS A 76 1.36 -20.03 -3.87
CA LYS A 76 2.42 -19.54 -4.77
C LYS A 76 3.66 -19.04 -4.03
N GLU A 77 3.56 -18.74 -2.74
CA GLU A 77 4.70 -18.35 -1.90
C GLU A 77 5.61 -19.52 -1.53
N GLU A 78 5.31 -20.75 -1.97
CA GLU A 78 6.18 -21.91 -1.74
C GLU A 78 7.55 -21.76 -2.46
N GLN A 79 8.57 -21.58 -1.61
CA GLN A 79 10.01 -21.78 -1.83
C GLN A 79 10.74 -20.82 -2.77
N VAL A 80 10.76 -19.53 -2.42
CA VAL A 80 11.87 -18.68 -2.86
C VAL A 80 13.06 -18.98 -1.95
N LYS A 81 14.15 -19.53 -2.49
CA LYS A 81 15.42 -19.66 -1.74
C LYS A 81 16.17 -18.32 -1.74
N PRO A 82 16.92 -17.98 -0.69
CA PRO A 82 17.76 -16.77 -0.70
C PRO A 82 18.78 -16.87 -1.85
N LEU A 83 18.67 -15.94 -2.80
CA LEU A 83 19.59 -15.84 -3.93
C LEU A 83 20.72 -14.88 -3.55
N LYS A 84 21.97 -15.32 -3.68
CA LYS A 84 23.12 -14.42 -3.54
C LYS A 84 23.28 -13.62 -4.82
N THR A 85 22.81 -12.39 -4.82
CA THR A 85 22.91 -11.45 -5.94
C THR A 85 24.25 -10.72 -5.92
N ALA A 86 24.74 -10.27 -7.08
CA ALA A 86 25.90 -9.38 -7.17
C ALA A 86 25.58 -7.95 -6.69
N THR A 87 24.30 -7.59 -6.73
CA THR A 87 23.78 -6.27 -6.33
C THR A 87 22.97 -6.41 -5.05
N LYS A 88 23.18 -5.47 -4.12
CA LYS A 88 22.37 -5.39 -2.90
C LYS A 88 20.91 -5.04 -3.23
N VAL A 89 19.98 -5.77 -2.66
CA VAL A 89 18.54 -5.57 -2.81
C VAL A 89 18.02 -4.87 -1.55
N PHE A 90 17.74 -3.59 -1.67
CA PHE A 90 17.17 -2.78 -0.60
C PHE A 90 15.67 -2.55 -0.80
N VAL A 91 14.96 -2.30 0.29
CA VAL A 91 13.53 -1.96 0.27
C VAL A 91 13.26 -0.49 0.60
N ASN A 92 12.15 0.01 0.08
CA ASN A 92 11.55 1.27 0.52
C ASN A 92 10.63 0.99 1.70
N LEU A 93 10.79 1.74 2.79
CA LEU A 93 9.97 1.63 3.99
C LEU A 93 9.24 2.96 4.22
N GLY A 94 7.90 2.93 4.27
CA GLY A 94 7.09 4.10 4.61
C GLY A 94 6.36 4.00 5.95
N GLU A 95 6.17 2.79 6.46
CA GLU A 95 5.38 2.52 7.66
C GLU A 95 6.19 1.69 8.63
N LYS A 96 6.26 2.14 9.89
CA LYS A 96 7.05 1.47 10.94
C LYS A 96 6.53 0.07 11.27
N GLU A 97 5.23 -0.18 11.11
CA GLU A 97 4.64 -1.47 11.45
C GLU A 97 5.12 -2.61 10.54
N LEU A 98 5.55 -2.30 9.32
CA LEU A 98 6.00 -3.30 8.34
C LEU A 98 7.44 -3.77 8.57
N VAL A 99 8.19 -3.14 9.49
CA VAL A 99 9.62 -3.43 9.72
C VAL A 99 9.86 -4.89 10.04
N ASN A 100 9.05 -5.47 10.93
CA ASN A 100 9.24 -6.87 11.36
C ASN A 100 8.96 -7.85 10.21
N GLU A 101 7.90 -7.62 9.44
CA GLU A 101 7.56 -8.45 8.28
C GLU A 101 8.65 -8.38 7.19
N ILE A 102 9.19 -7.18 6.96
CA ILE A 102 10.23 -6.96 5.96
C ILE A 102 11.58 -7.56 6.41
N ALA A 103 11.86 -7.54 7.71
CA ALA A 103 13.08 -8.13 8.26
C ALA A 103 13.15 -9.65 8.02
N ASP A 104 11.99 -10.32 7.92
CA ASP A 104 11.90 -11.75 7.61
C ASP A 104 12.05 -12.04 6.10
N ARG A 105 12.07 -11.02 5.23
CA ARG A 105 12.24 -11.17 3.78
C ARG A 105 13.73 -11.19 3.39
N TYR A 106 14.04 -11.78 2.24
CA TYR A 106 15.41 -11.81 1.69
C TYR A 106 15.83 -10.45 1.11
N VAL A 107 16.19 -9.52 1.99
CA VAL A 107 16.58 -8.14 1.65
C VAL A 107 17.86 -7.75 2.40
N ASP A 108 18.70 -6.92 1.77
CA ASP A 108 19.97 -6.45 2.34
C ASP A 108 19.80 -5.22 3.26
N GLY A 109 18.57 -4.73 3.42
CA GLY A 109 18.21 -3.65 4.34
C GLY A 109 17.22 -2.64 3.75
N ILE A 110 17.19 -1.45 4.36
CA ILE A 110 16.34 -0.32 3.95
C ILE A 110 17.18 0.68 3.14
N GLY A 111 16.76 0.95 1.91
CA GLY A 111 17.42 1.90 1.01
C GLY A 111 16.80 3.30 1.02
N LEU A 112 15.50 3.37 1.32
CA LEU A 112 14.74 4.62 1.43
C LEU A 112 13.74 4.53 2.57
N LEU A 113 13.83 5.46 3.52
CA LEU A 113 12.83 5.66 4.55
C LEU A 113 11.97 6.88 4.19
N ARG A 114 10.67 6.66 4.01
CA ARG A 114 9.65 7.68 3.77
C ARG A 114 9.03 8.11 5.09
N ALA A 115 9.23 9.37 5.47
CA ALA A 115 8.81 9.91 6.76
C ALA A 115 7.39 10.49 6.75
N GLU A 116 6.73 10.55 5.59
CA GLU A 116 5.45 11.26 5.41
C GLU A 116 4.36 10.74 6.35
N PHE A 117 4.25 9.41 6.51
CA PHE A 117 3.26 8.81 7.41
C PHE A 117 3.61 9.02 8.87
N MET A 118 4.89 8.89 9.23
CA MET A 118 5.38 9.18 10.57
C MET A 118 5.04 10.62 10.96
N MET A 119 5.27 11.58 10.06
CA MET A 119 4.95 12.98 10.29
C MET A 119 3.44 13.23 10.42
N ALA A 120 2.64 12.59 9.57
CA ALA A 120 1.18 12.71 9.62
C ALA A 120 0.58 12.14 10.92
N GLU A 121 1.16 11.07 11.48
CA GLU A 121 0.69 10.43 12.71
C GLU A 121 1.03 11.22 13.99
N ILE A 122 2.03 12.11 13.97
CA ILE A 122 2.39 12.93 15.13
C ILE A 122 1.25 13.88 15.53
N GLY A 123 0.34 14.21 14.59
CA GLY A 123 -0.83 15.06 14.84
C GLY A 123 -0.52 16.53 15.16
N THR A 124 0.76 16.89 15.28
CA THR A 124 1.25 18.25 15.51
C THR A 124 2.40 18.54 14.56
N HIS A 125 2.37 19.72 13.94
CA HIS A 125 3.44 20.12 13.02
C HIS A 125 4.81 20.15 13.74
N PRO A 126 5.88 19.53 13.18
CA PRO A 126 7.19 19.44 13.83
C PRO A 126 7.77 20.79 14.29
N ALA A 127 7.58 21.85 13.50
CA ALA A 127 8.04 23.19 13.87
C ALA A 127 7.42 23.69 15.20
N LYS A 128 6.18 23.32 15.51
CA LYS A 128 5.53 23.68 16.79
C LYS A 128 6.16 22.91 17.96
N ILE A 129 6.49 21.63 17.76
CA ILE A 129 7.16 20.80 18.77
C ILE A 129 8.52 21.38 19.15
N ILE A 130 9.30 21.83 18.15
CA ILE A 130 10.61 22.46 18.36
C ILE A 130 10.47 23.78 19.12
N LYS A 131 9.52 24.63 18.73
CA LYS A 131 9.25 25.91 19.39
C LYS A 131 8.89 25.74 20.87
N GLU A 132 8.14 24.70 21.18
CA GLU A 132 7.68 24.38 22.54
C GLU A 132 8.69 23.54 23.34
N LYS A 133 9.88 23.25 22.78
CA LYS A 133 10.93 22.41 23.39
C LYS A 133 10.41 21.04 23.85
N ARG A 134 9.46 20.48 23.11
CA ARG A 134 8.83 19.17 23.41
C ARG A 134 9.49 18.00 22.65
N GLN A 135 10.60 18.23 21.95
CA GLN A 135 11.38 17.14 21.36
C GLN A 135 11.97 16.25 22.46
N LYS A 136 11.78 14.93 22.35
CA LYS A 136 12.49 13.95 23.19
C LYS A 136 13.80 13.61 22.49
N THR A 137 14.91 13.77 23.20
CA THR A 137 16.26 13.38 22.77
C THR A 137 16.43 11.87 22.82
#